data_AF-A0A670YGW1-F1
#
_entry.id   AF-A0A670YGW1-F1
#
_cell.length_a   1.000
_cell.length_b   1.000
_cell.length_c   1.000
_cell.angle_alpha   90.00
_cell.angle_beta   90.00
_cell.angle_gamma   90.00
#
_symmetry.space_group_name_H-M   'P 1'
#
loop_
_entity.id
_entity.type
_entity.pdbx_description
1 polymer ?
#
loop_
_entity_poly.entity_id
_entity_poly.type
_entity_poly.pdbx_seq_one_letter_code
_entity_poly.pdbx_strand_id
1 'polypeptide(L)'
;MSKRVLLPSIPSLESTVSRSNQSSSEESSNGKSSPSINELRNRLTSVAPKQMAPNPEALKFEHNTKSQERTRKRQQPIKLEPLPALKTYQHQKQPEYIYQKNREKLLAAGVLKPTTSAEKRKCSFPLSSQMLSAMVRIPTPPKQPRSILKTSACKPGATPTLRTFSGPEEVIKANVTEPLQIIRIICENKNLGFLYMTPAVPKSSIEYDTYNLKIVSYDCINKNDYYTISPQAVIHTYNGEVEYLELERWEQEYVYHRALVKITIFAIFRKWKSFNVWRKNVRCKKINSCRRALQKNLFIVNACLRPAILNIQEMCYRIGDMVLCQIEKGYIYTLIEFKGTQFSQLKDVASRLSEFRELAKEVVRGACRTALLETGFTPDDYFYSIENTGTNEQPERMTYTEQANKRAQCGRLTCFIRLADYLIVNTMHVLAVKSVATLLYYLTEKLKKTPLADIIQTWNTDLEAPEVVEKKGTSSVIAEEEETSIPMFLVELILEIHALLFEPTVEEFQDAMADIVSQFQATVLSVANLVPDQYFDAFTRPVINNKIEEKTCGEGPSLSTMFKDDKHLQTIILQIKVYDPLVYKFIYI
;
A
#
# COMPACT_ATOMS: atom_id res chain seq x y z
N MET A 1 -31.86 20.82 11.04
CA MET A 1 -32.16 20.33 9.68
C MET A 1 -31.16 19.25 9.30
N SER A 2 -31.51 17.99 9.54
CA SER A 2 -30.67 16.82 9.26
C SER A 2 -30.69 16.49 7.76
N LYS A 3 -29.57 16.65 7.07
CA LYS A 3 -29.40 16.14 5.70
C LYS A 3 -28.92 14.68 5.76
N ARG A 4 -29.83 13.75 5.47
CA ARG A 4 -29.49 12.38 5.04
C ARG A 4 -28.63 12.47 3.79
N VAL A 5 -27.45 11.86 3.83
CA VAL A 5 -26.60 11.63 2.66
C VAL A 5 -27.00 10.27 2.09
N LEU A 6 -27.63 10.28 0.91
CA LEU A 6 -27.90 9.09 0.11
C LEU A 6 -26.59 8.64 -0.55
N LEU A 7 -26.25 7.37 -0.37
CA LEU A 7 -25.16 6.68 -1.09
C LEU A 7 -25.62 6.37 -2.53
N PRO A 8 -24.78 6.58 -3.55
CA PRO A 8 -25.09 6.16 -4.91
C PRO A 8 -24.90 4.65 -5.11
N SER A 9 -25.84 4.06 -5.84
CA SER A 9 -25.95 2.66 -6.23
C SER A 9 -24.80 2.21 -7.14
N ILE A 10 -24.32 0.99 -6.92
CA ILE A 10 -23.27 0.31 -7.70
C ILE A 10 -23.91 -0.21 -9.01
N PRO A 11 -23.33 0.01 -10.20
CA PRO A 11 -23.81 -0.62 -11.42
C PRO A 11 -23.39 -2.10 -11.47
N SER A 12 -24.36 -2.96 -11.72
CA SER A 12 -24.20 -4.38 -12.04
C SER A 12 -23.45 -4.54 -13.37
N LEU A 13 -22.29 -5.22 -13.34
CA LEU A 13 -21.65 -5.71 -14.57
C LEU A 13 -22.41 -6.93 -15.07
N GLU A 14 -23.11 -6.76 -16.19
CA GLU A 14 -23.59 -7.85 -17.04
C GLU A 14 -22.37 -8.49 -17.74
N SER A 15 -22.16 -9.79 -17.49
CA SER A 15 -21.24 -10.61 -18.27
C SER A 15 -22.00 -11.28 -19.41
N THR A 16 -21.74 -10.83 -20.64
CA THR A 16 -22.10 -11.56 -21.86
C THR A 16 -21.26 -12.83 -21.97
N VAL A 17 -21.86 -13.98 -21.67
CA VAL A 17 -21.32 -15.30 -21.98
C VAL A 17 -22.11 -15.90 -23.14
N SER A 18 -21.45 -16.05 -24.28
CA SER A 18 -21.92 -16.82 -25.42
C SER A 18 -21.90 -18.32 -25.08
N ARG A 19 -23.09 -18.93 -25.00
CA ARG A 19 -23.32 -20.36 -24.80
C ARG A 19 -23.29 -21.08 -26.15
N SER A 20 -22.43 -22.08 -26.30
CA SER A 20 -22.64 -23.20 -27.22
C SER A 20 -23.22 -24.39 -26.43
N ASN A 21 -24.31 -24.94 -26.94
CA ASN A 21 -25.05 -26.06 -26.37
C ASN A 21 -24.28 -27.38 -26.54
N GLN A 22 -24.25 -28.21 -25.49
CA GLN A 22 -24.41 -29.66 -25.61
C GLN A 22 -25.00 -30.21 -24.29
N SER A 23 -25.94 -31.13 -24.45
CA SER A 23 -26.90 -31.65 -23.48
C SER A 23 -26.54 -33.05 -22.97
N SER A 24 -27.30 -33.49 -21.94
CA SER A 24 -27.40 -34.82 -21.29
C SER A 24 -26.36 -35.08 -20.17
N SER A 25 -26.67 -35.58 -18.98
CA SER A 25 -27.93 -36.08 -18.37
C SER A 25 -27.81 -36.03 -16.83
N GLU A 26 -28.95 -36.12 -16.15
CA GLU A 26 -29.19 -36.02 -14.70
C GLU A 26 -28.53 -37.14 -13.85
N GLU A 27 -28.12 -36.82 -12.62
CA GLU A 27 -28.61 -37.50 -11.40
C GLU A 27 -28.22 -36.75 -10.11
N SER A 28 -29.12 -36.81 -9.13
CA SER A 28 -29.15 -36.07 -7.88
C SER A 28 -28.37 -36.74 -6.74
N SER A 29 -27.62 -35.99 -5.95
CA SER A 29 -27.50 -36.25 -4.51
C SER A 29 -27.09 -35.00 -3.72
N ASN A 30 -27.84 -34.76 -2.66
CA ASN A 30 -27.76 -33.62 -1.77
C ASN A 30 -26.56 -33.77 -0.82
N GLY A 31 -25.58 -32.87 -0.92
CA GLY A 31 -24.44 -32.79 -0.01
C GLY A 31 -23.75 -31.46 -0.20
N LYS A 32 -23.64 -30.65 0.88
CA LYS A 32 -22.89 -29.40 0.89
C LYS A 32 -21.41 -29.72 0.64
N SER A 33 -20.97 -29.76 -0.62
CA SER A 33 -19.58 -29.89 -0.98
C SER A 33 -18.89 -28.53 -0.83
N SER A 34 -17.84 -28.50 -0.02
CA SER A 34 -16.82 -27.46 -0.10
C SER A 34 -16.35 -27.34 -1.57
N PRO A 35 -16.07 -26.13 -2.10
CA PRO A 35 -15.60 -25.98 -3.47
C PRO A 35 -14.36 -26.85 -3.68
N SER A 36 -14.29 -27.53 -4.84
CA SER A 36 -13.14 -28.40 -5.13
C SER A 36 -11.86 -27.57 -5.11
N ILE A 37 -10.77 -28.14 -4.60
CA ILE A 37 -9.46 -27.46 -4.51
C ILE A 37 -9.03 -26.88 -5.87
N ASN A 38 -9.45 -27.48 -6.97
CA ASN A 38 -9.22 -26.98 -8.33
C ASN A 38 -10.01 -25.70 -8.65
N GLU A 39 -11.25 -25.57 -8.18
CA GLU A 39 -12.00 -24.31 -8.27
C GLU A 39 -11.39 -23.22 -7.39
N LEU A 40 -10.90 -23.59 -6.21
CA LEU A 40 -10.20 -22.68 -5.31
C LEU A 40 -8.89 -22.20 -5.95
N ARG A 41 -8.11 -23.10 -6.55
CA ARG A 41 -6.88 -22.80 -7.29
C ARG A 41 -7.19 -21.86 -8.45
N ASN A 42 -8.18 -22.16 -9.29
CA ASN A 42 -8.58 -21.29 -10.42
C ASN A 42 -9.07 -19.91 -9.97
N ARG A 43 -9.69 -19.79 -8.79
CA ARG A 43 -10.09 -18.50 -8.20
C ARG A 43 -8.91 -17.71 -7.60
N LEU A 44 -7.91 -18.40 -7.05
CA LEU A 44 -6.81 -17.81 -6.29
C LEU A 44 -5.56 -17.53 -7.13
N THR A 45 -5.32 -18.31 -8.19
CA THR A 45 -4.21 -18.06 -9.13
C THR A 45 -4.61 -17.01 -10.17
N SER A 46 -4.53 -15.74 -9.78
CA SER A 46 -4.37 -14.67 -10.77
C SER A 46 -2.95 -14.77 -11.33
N VAL A 47 -2.79 -15.37 -12.51
CA VAL A 47 -1.51 -15.39 -13.21
C VAL A 47 -1.10 -13.93 -13.47
N ALA A 48 0.01 -13.49 -12.84
CA ALA A 48 0.56 -12.18 -13.11
C ALA A 48 0.85 -12.05 -14.63
N PRO A 49 0.48 -10.93 -15.27
CA PRO A 49 0.73 -10.74 -16.69
C PRO A 49 2.20 -10.97 -17.02
N LYS A 50 2.49 -11.79 -18.05
CA LYS A 50 3.86 -12.08 -18.48
C LYS A 50 4.62 -10.82 -18.90
N GLN A 51 3.89 -9.77 -19.29
CA GLN A 51 4.37 -8.41 -19.53
C GLN A 51 3.37 -7.41 -18.95
N MET A 52 3.87 -6.25 -18.51
CA MET A 52 3.04 -5.13 -18.10
C MET A 52 2.22 -4.66 -19.31
N ALA A 53 0.92 -4.97 -19.33
CA ALA A 53 0.03 -4.43 -20.35
C ALA A 53 0.02 -2.91 -20.21
N PRO A 54 0.35 -2.14 -21.27
CA PRO A 54 0.33 -0.69 -21.20
C PRO A 54 -1.10 -0.23 -20.88
N ASN A 55 -1.27 0.49 -19.78
CA ASN A 55 -2.58 1.01 -19.36
C ASN A 55 -3.18 1.85 -20.51
N PRO A 56 -4.35 1.47 -21.07
CA PRO A 56 -4.97 2.21 -22.16
C PRO A 56 -5.45 3.60 -21.73
N GLU A 57 -5.67 3.83 -20.44
CA GLU A 57 -6.06 5.12 -19.85
C GLU A 57 -4.86 5.94 -19.33
N ALA A 58 -3.62 5.44 -19.47
CA ALA A 58 -2.46 6.24 -19.13
C ALA A 58 -2.27 7.36 -20.17
N LEU A 59 -2.32 8.61 -19.70
CA LEU A 59 -2.00 9.79 -20.49
C LEU A 59 -0.60 9.64 -21.12
N LYS A 60 -0.56 9.32 -22.41
CA LYS A 60 0.65 9.32 -23.22
C LYS A 60 0.98 10.76 -23.57
N PHE A 61 1.96 11.34 -22.88
CA PHE A 61 2.55 12.60 -23.33
C PHE A 61 3.52 12.27 -24.47
N GLU A 62 3.18 12.65 -25.71
CA GLU A 62 4.05 12.47 -26.89
C GLU A 62 5.40 13.19 -26.75
N HIS A 63 5.49 14.17 -25.84
CA HIS A 63 6.69 14.94 -25.57
C HIS A 63 7.00 15.00 -24.08
N ASN A 64 8.30 14.90 -23.76
CA ASN A 64 8.77 15.16 -22.40
C ASN A 64 8.41 16.61 -22.01
N THR A 65 7.79 16.79 -20.87
CA THR A 65 7.53 18.15 -20.38
C THR A 65 8.85 18.86 -20.06
N LYS A 66 8.90 20.18 -20.24
CA LYS A 66 10.10 20.99 -19.90
C LYS A 66 10.59 20.77 -18.46
N SER A 67 9.69 20.42 -17.54
CA SER A 67 10.04 20.05 -16.16
C SER A 67 10.70 18.66 -16.06
N GLN A 68 10.22 17.67 -16.81
CA GLN A 68 10.86 16.35 -16.88
C GLN A 68 12.24 16.42 -17.56
N GLU A 69 12.39 17.23 -18.61
CA GLU A 69 13.68 17.47 -19.25
C GLU A 69 14.69 18.14 -18.31
N ARG A 70 14.24 19.10 -17.50
CA ARG A 70 15.08 19.74 -16.47
C ARG A 70 15.51 18.74 -15.39
N THR A 71 14.61 17.86 -14.96
CA THR A 71 14.93 16.81 -13.97
C THR A 71 15.90 15.78 -14.54
N ARG A 72 15.69 15.31 -15.78
CA ARG A 72 16.62 14.41 -16.48
C ARG A 72 18.00 15.05 -16.69
N LYS A 73 18.06 16.32 -17.09
CA LYS A 73 19.33 17.06 -17.24
C LYS A 73 20.09 17.22 -15.92
N ARG A 74 19.39 17.34 -14.78
CA ARG A 74 20.02 17.38 -13.44
C ARG A 74 20.54 16.02 -12.96
N GLN A 75 20.00 14.93 -13.48
CA GLN A 75 20.33 13.56 -13.06
C GLN A 75 21.45 12.93 -13.90
N GLN A 76 21.81 13.51 -15.05
CA GLN A 76 22.94 13.01 -15.84
C GLN A 76 24.27 13.32 -15.14
N PRO A 77 25.23 12.38 -15.12
CA PRO A 77 26.55 12.61 -14.57
C PRO A 77 27.21 13.78 -15.32
N ILE A 78 27.77 14.73 -14.56
CA ILE A 78 28.45 15.90 -15.13
C ILE A 78 29.61 15.40 -15.98
N LYS A 79 29.50 15.55 -17.31
CA LYS A 79 30.62 15.32 -18.23
C LYS A 79 31.66 16.40 -17.96
N LEU A 80 32.68 16.07 -17.19
CA LEU A 80 33.86 16.91 -17.04
C LEU A 80 34.63 16.89 -18.36
N GLU A 81 34.95 18.07 -18.90
CA GLU A 81 35.81 18.12 -20.07
C GLU A 81 37.21 17.60 -19.71
N PRO A 82 37.82 16.74 -20.55
CA PRO A 82 39.17 16.25 -20.30
C PRO A 82 40.17 17.40 -20.34
N LEU A 83 41.23 17.30 -19.53
CA LEU A 83 42.34 18.26 -19.51
C LEU A 83 42.82 18.54 -20.94
N PRO A 84 43.20 19.80 -21.29
CA PRO A 84 43.54 20.18 -22.66
C PRO A 84 44.53 19.23 -23.35
N ALA A 85 45.56 18.77 -22.63
CA ALA A 85 46.54 17.81 -23.15
C ALA A 85 45.92 16.43 -23.48
N LEU A 86 45.00 15.95 -22.64
CA LEU A 86 44.29 14.68 -22.83
C LEU A 86 43.27 14.79 -23.97
N LYS A 87 42.62 15.95 -24.12
CA LYS A 87 41.69 16.25 -25.23
C LYS A 87 42.42 16.20 -26.57
N THR A 88 43.61 16.81 -26.65
CA THR A 88 44.45 16.79 -27.86
C THR A 88 44.96 15.37 -28.15
N TYR A 89 45.39 14.63 -27.13
CA TYR A 89 45.83 13.24 -27.30
C TYR A 89 44.70 12.32 -27.79
N GLN A 90 43.52 12.42 -27.19
CA GLN A 90 42.34 11.65 -27.60
C GLN A 90 41.93 11.99 -29.03
N HIS A 91 41.91 13.28 -29.40
CA HIS A 91 41.60 13.72 -30.76
C HIS A 91 42.60 13.18 -31.79
N GLN A 92 43.91 13.20 -31.49
CA GLN A 92 44.93 12.67 -32.40
C GLN A 92 44.86 11.14 -32.58
N LYS A 93 44.28 10.43 -31.61
CA LYS A 93 44.06 8.98 -31.65
C LYS A 93 42.72 8.58 -32.24
N GLN A 94 41.83 9.54 -32.54
CA GLN A 94 40.57 9.22 -33.20
C GLN A 94 40.83 8.76 -34.64
N PRO A 95 40.10 7.74 -35.11
CA PRO A 95 40.29 7.18 -36.44
C PRO A 95 40.12 8.24 -37.53
N GLU A 96 39.17 9.18 -37.38
CA GLU A 96 38.98 10.27 -38.34
C GLU A 96 40.20 11.17 -38.51
N TYR A 97 40.85 11.56 -37.41
CA TYR A 97 42.07 12.37 -37.46
C TYR A 97 43.22 11.62 -38.14
N ILE A 98 43.35 10.32 -37.84
CA ILE A 98 44.35 9.45 -38.46
C ILE A 98 44.09 9.33 -39.97
N TYR A 99 42.84 9.12 -40.38
CA TYR A 99 42.45 9.05 -41.78
C TYR A 99 42.70 10.37 -42.51
N GLN A 100 42.39 11.50 -41.87
CA GLN A 100 42.64 12.82 -42.45
C GLN A 100 44.14 13.09 -42.62
N LYS A 101 44.97 12.76 -41.62
CA LYS A 101 46.43 12.87 -41.73
C LYS A 101 47.03 11.95 -42.79
N ASN A 102 46.50 10.73 -42.94
CA ASN A 102 46.91 9.81 -43.99
C ASN A 102 46.49 10.32 -45.37
N ARG A 103 45.29 10.88 -45.51
CA ARG A 103 44.83 11.52 -46.74
C ARG A 103 45.71 12.71 -47.12
N GLU A 104 46.06 13.56 -46.17
CA GLU A 104 47.00 14.67 -46.38
C GLU A 104 48.37 14.18 -46.85
N LYS A 105 48.92 13.11 -46.25
CA LYS A 105 50.17 12.49 -46.70
C LYS A 105 50.08 11.94 -48.12
N LEU A 106 48.97 11.29 -48.47
CA LEU A 106 48.75 10.73 -49.80
C LEU A 106 48.53 11.83 -50.86
N LEU A 107 47.93 12.95 -50.50
CA LEU A 107 47.83 14.15 -51.34
C LEU A 107 49.22 14.80 -51.53
N ALA A 108 50.01 14.91 -50.45
CA ALA A 108 51.36 15.47 -50.50
C ALA A 108 52.35 14.59 -51.28
N ALA A 109 52.18 13.27 -51.26
CA ALA A 109 52.93 12.31 -52.06
C ALA A 109 52.46 12.24 -53.53
N GLY A 110 51.46 13.04 -53.92
CA GLY A 110 50.94 13.09 -55.30
C GLY A 110 50.10 11.88 -55.72
N VAL A 111 49.73 11.00 -54.78
CA VAL A 111 49.00 9.75 -55.04
C VAL A 111 47.49 9.99 -55.14
N LEU A 112 46.96 11.03 -54.48
CA LEU A 112 45.55 11.43 -54.54
C LEU A 112 45.39 12.81 -55.19
N LYS A 113 44.29 13.03 -55.94
CA LYS A 113 43.91 14.35 -56.48
C LYS A 113 42.84 15.04 -55.61
N PRO A 114 42.83 16.38 -55.45
CA PRO A 114 41.83 17.09 -54.66
C PRO A 114 40.43 17.07 -55.32
N THR A 115 39.38 16.90 -54.53
CA THR A 115 37.99 17.00 -54.98
C THR A 115 37.38 18.35 -54.59
N THR A 116 36.77 19.06 -55.54
CA THR A 116 36.01 20.30 -55.33
C THR A 116 34.52 20.01 -55.11
N SER A 117 33.90 20.81 -54.23
CA SER A 117 32.55 20.66 -53.67
C SER A 117 31.48 21.39 -54.48
N ALA A 118 30.29 20.78 -54.66
CA ALA A 118 29.00 21.48 -54.70
C ALA A 118 27.84 20.46 -54.73
N GLU A 119 27.03 20.36 -53.68
CA GLU A 119 25.55 20.30 -53.80
C GLU A 119 24.81 20.13 -52.45
N LYS A 120 23.67 20.84 -52.37
CA LYS A 120 22.47 20.64 -51.53
C LYS A 120 22.45 21.14 -50.08
N ARG A 121 22.13 22.44 -49.96
CA ARG A 121 21.20 22.98 -48.96
C ARG A 121 19.82 23.18 -49.59
N LYS A 122 18.74 22.78 -48.90
CA LYS A 122 17.42 23.45 -48.94
C LYS A 122 16.55 22.95 -47.77
N CYS A 123 16.01 23.88 -46.99
CA CYS A 123 14.94 23.68 -46.00
C CYS A 123 13.99 24.88 -46.12
N SER A 124 12.68 24.66 -46.08
CA SER A 124 11.63 25.69 -46.22
C SER A 124 10.48 25.40 -45.25
N PHE A 125 10.05 26.43 -44.51
CA PHE A 125 8.79 26.47 -43.75
C PHE A 125 8.13 27.84 -43.95
N PRO A 126 6.78 27.93 -44.05
CA PRO A 126 6.06 29.17 -43.85
C PRO A 126 5.26 29.20 -42.53
N LEU A 127 5.18 30.40 -41.97
CA LEU A 127 4.46 30.80 -40.75
C LEU A 127 3.16 31.51 -41.17
N SER A 128 2.04 31.29 -40.47
CA SER A 128 0.87 32.17 -40.55
C SER A 128 0.22 32.34 -39.17
N SER A 129 -0.05 33.60 -38.82
CA SER A 129 -0.66 34.07 -37.59
C SER A 129 -2.04 34.63 -37.86
N GLN A 130 -3.06 34.23 -37.10
CA GLN A 130 -4.30 35.02 -36.94
C GLN A 130 -4.85 34.83 -35.52
N MET A 131 -5.00 35.95 -34.79
CA MET A 131 -5.80 36.05 -33.56
C MET A 131 -7.03 36.91 -33.84
N LEU A 132 -8.20 36.44 -33.40
CA LEU A 132 -9.44 37.20 -33.29
C LEU A 132 -9.64 37.58 -31.81
N SER A 133 -9.89 38.85 -31.53
CA SER A 133 -10.27 39.35 -30.20
C SER A 133 -11.74 39.76 -30.22
N ALA A 134 -12.52 39.17 -29.30
CA ALA A 134 -13.92 39.48 -29.06
C ALA A 134 -14.05 40.37 -27.81
N MET A 135 -14.68 41.54 -27.95
CA MET A 135 -14.95 42.48 -26.85
C MET A 135 -16.22 42.07 -26.09
N VAL A 136 -16.10 41.82 -24.78
CA VAL A 136 -17.23 41.63 -23.85
C VAL A 136 -17.37 42.90 -23.01
N ARG A 137 -18.53 43.57 -23.09
CA ARG A 137 -18.88 44.71 -22.23
C ARG A 137 -19.41 44.23 -20.88
N ILE A 138 -18.93 44.83 -19.80
CA ILE A 138 -19.45 44.65 -18.43
C ILE A 138 -20.39 45.82 -18.09
N PRO A 139 -21.54 45.61 -17.40
CA PRO A 139 -22.56 46.63 -17.20
C PRO A 139 -22.29 47.53 -15.98
N THR A 140 -22.80 48.77 -16.05
CA THR A 140 -22.80 49.81 -15.01
C THR A 140 -23.79 49.49 -13.88
N PRO A 141 -23.48 49.79 -12.60
CA PRO A 141 -24.41 49.57 -11.49
C PRO A 141 -25.46 50.68 -11.35
N PRO A 142 -26.64 50.40 -10.77
CA PRO A 142 -27.75 51.35 -10.69
C PRO A 142 -27.54 52.41 -9.60
N LYS A 143 -27.96 53.64 -9.92
CA LYS A 143 -28.00 54.77 -8.97
C LYS A 143 -29.04 54.50 -7.88
N GLN A 144 -28.62 54.47 -6.62
CA GLN A 144 -29.52 54.57 -5.46
C GLN A 144 -29.29 55.89 -4.70
N PRO A 145 -30.33 56.44 -4.05
CA PRO A 145 -30.32 57.79 -3.49
C PRO A 145 -29.48 57.91 -2.21
N ARG A 146 -28.85 59.08 -2.06
CA ARG A 146 -28.00 59.46 -0.93
C ARG A 146 -28.77 59.37 0.40
N SER A 147 -28.40 58.43 1.27
CA SER A 147 -28.69 58.53 2.70
C SER A 147 -27.58 59.34 3.38
N ILE A 148 -27.96 60.40 4.09
CA ILE A 148 -27.07 61.28 4.83
C ILE A 148 -26.51 60.50 6.04
N LEU A 149 -25.27 60.03 5.92
CA LEU A 149 -24.47 59.61 7.07
C LEU A 149 -23.71 60.85 7.59
N LYS A 150 -24.14 61.35 8.76
CA LYS A 150 -23.46 62.43 9.48
C LYS A 150 -22.08 61.95 9.90
N THR A 151 -21.04 62.49 9.27
CA THR A 151 -19.65 62.38 9.71
C THR A 151 -19.46 63.20 10.99
N SER A 152 -19.13 62.51 12.08
CA SER A 152 -18.69 63.13 13.34
C SER A 152 -17.45 63.98 13.10
N ALA A 153 -17.46 65.18 13.67
CA ALA A 153 -16.44 66.21 13.56
C ALA A 153 -15.03 65.69 13.91
N CYS A 154 -14.16 65.61 12.90
CA CYS A 154 -12.72 65.67 13.09
C CYS A 154 -12.33 67.15 13.15
N LYS A 155 -11.74 67.56 14.28
CA LYS A 155 -11.16 68.90 14.47
C LYS A 155 -10.15 69.19 13.34
N PRO A 156 -10.08 70.41 12.78
CA PRO A 156 -9.06 70.75 11.80
C PRO A 156 -7.69 70.71 12.47
N GLY A 157 -6.87 69.73 12.11
CA GLY A 157 -5.43 69.81 12.32
C GLY A 157 -4.87 70.93 11.46
N ALA A 158 -3.88 71.65 11.99
CA ALA A 158 -3.26 72.83 11.38
C ALA A 158 -3.04 72.69 9.86
N THR A 159 -3.49 73.68 9.10
CA THR A 159 -3.18 73.84 7.67
C THR A 159 -1.67 73.78 7.47
N PRO A 160 -1.14 72.81 6.69
CA PRO A 160 0.25 72.87 6.26
C PRO A 160 0.40 74.06 5.31
N THR A 161 1.54 74.74 5.40
CA THR A 161 1.92 75.90 4.60
C THR A 161 1.79 75.60 3.10
N LEU A 162 1.20 76.55 2.35
CA LEU A 162 1.07 76.53 0.90
C LEU A 162 2.45 76.28 0.26
N ARG A 163 2.71 75.08 -0.27
CA ARG A 163 3.92 74.82 -1.05
C ARG A 163 3.59 75.10 -2.52
N THR A 164 4.04 76.24 -3.00
CA THR A 164 4.01 76.55 -4.44
C THR A 164 5.13 75.73 -5.08
N PHE A 165 4.77 74.78 -5.95
CA PHE A 165 5.74 73.98 -6.69
C PHE A 165 5.96 74.63 -8.05
N SER A 166 7.21 74.90 -8.40
CA SER A 166 7.56 75.55 -9.67
C SER A 166 7.44 74.59 -10.85
N GLY A 167 7.64 73.28 -10.62
CA GLY A 167 7.53 72.22 -11.62
C GLY A 167 7.36 70.80 -11.05
N PRO A 168 7.08 69.80 -11.91
CA PRO A 168 6.79 68.42 -11.50
C PRO A 168 7.99 67.70 -10.82
N GLU A 169 9.22 68.12 -11.11
CA GLU A 169 10.44 67.55 -10.53
C GLU A 169 10.56 67.83 -9.02
N GLU A 170 10.10 69.01 -8.57
CA GLU A 170 10.08 69.35 -7.14
C GLU A 170 9.06 68.51 -6.36
N VAL A 171 7.96 68.13 -7.01
CA VAL A 171 6.93 67.25 -6.43
C VAL A 171 7.44 65.81 -6.30
N ILE A 172 8.17 65.34 -7.32
CA ILE A 172 8.84 64.02 -7.27
C ILE A 172 9.87 64.00 -6.12
N LYS A 173 10.66 65.06 -5.96
CA LYS A 173 11.64 65.18 -4.88
C LYS A 173 11.00 65.25 -3.49
N ALA A 174 9.78 65.80 -3.38
CA ALA A 174 9.02 65.83 -2.14
C ALA A 174 8.47 64.45 -1.71
N ASN A 175 8.52 63.44 -2.60
CA ASN A 175 8.14 62.04 -2.36
C ASN A 175 6.77 61.90 -1.65
N VAL A 176 5.78 62.63 -2.15
CA VAL A 176 4.42 62.60 -1.61
C VAL A 176 3.73 61.31 -2.05
N THR A 177 3.32 60.50 -1.08
CA THR A 177 2.64 59.21 -1.30
C THR A 177 1.18 59.22 -0.87
N GLU A 178 0.75 60.18 -0.06
CA GLU A 178 -0.63 60.28 0.44
C GLU A 178 -1.58 60.86 -0.62
N PRO A 179 -2.58 60.09 -1.11
CA PRO A 179 -3.47 60.51 -2.21
C PRO A 179 -4.15 61.86 -2.02
N LEU A 180 -4.63 62.16 -0.81
CA LEU A 180 -5.29 63.44 -0.51
C LEU A 180 -4.34 64.64 -0.60
N GLN A 181 -3.06 64.44 -0.32
CA GLN A 181 -2.06 65.50 -0.49
C GLN A 181 -1.72 65.70 -1.97
N ILE A 182 -1.66 64.61 -2.75
CA ILE A 182 -1.45 64.67 -4.21
C ILE A 182 -2.58 65.45 -4.89
N ILE A 183 -3.84 65.20 -4.51
CA ILE A 183 -5.01 65.95 -5.01
C ILE A 183 -4.87 67.44 -4.71
N ARG A 184 -4.56 67.80 -3.45
CA ARG A 184 -4.37 69.20 -3.05
C ARG A 184 -3.27 69.88 -3.86
N ILE A 185 -2.12 69.23 -4.03
CA ILE A 185 -0.98 69.77 -4.79
C ILE A 185 -1.39 70.07 -6.24
N ILE A 186 -2.12 69.17 -6.89
CA ILE A 186 -2.53 69.31 -8.29
C ILE A 186 -3.62 70.37 -8.47
N CYS A 187 -4.55 70.48 -7.53
CA CYS A 187 -5.61 71.50 -7.58
C CYS A 187 -5.08 72.92 -7.29
N GLU A 188 -4.11 73.04 -6.37
CA GLU A 188 -3.53 74.34 -5.97
C GLU A 188 -2.51 74.85 -6.99
N ASN A 189 -1.73 73.96 -7.63
CA ASN A 189 -0.68 74.32 -8.58
C ASN A 189 -1.11 74.05 -10.03
N LYS A 190 -1.95 74.94 -10.59
CA LYS A 190 -2.46 74.82 -11.97
C LYS A 190 -1.35 74.81 -13.04
N ASN A 191 -0.15 75.27 -12.70
CA ASN A 191 1.04 75.25 -13.55
C ASN A 191 1.60 73.83 -13.79
N LEU A 192 1.23 72.83 -12.99
CA LEU A 192 1.76 71.46 -13.13
C LEU A 192 1.09 70.64 -14.25
N GLY A 193 -0.15 70.98 -14.64
CA GLY A 193 -0.89 70.29 -15.70
C GLY A 193 -1.35 68.87 -15.33
N PHE A 194 -0.43 67.92 -15.32
CA PHE A 194 -0.68 66.52 -14.92
C PHE A 194 0.60 65.86 -14.37
N LEU A 195 0.44 64.82 -13.54
CA LEU A 195 1.54 64.05 -12.96
C LEU A 195 1.39 62.57 -13.28
N TYR A 196 2.51 61.87 -13.48
CA TYR A 196 2.53 60.42 -13.61
C TYR A 196 2.70 59.76 -12.25
N MET A 197 1.97 58.67 -12.03
CA MET A 197 2.06 57.86 -10.82
C MET A 197 2.21 56.38 -11.16
N THR A 198 2.87 55.65 -10.27
CA THR A 198 3.05 54.20 -10.36
C THR A 198 2.89 53.62 -8.95
N PRO A 199 2.49 52.35 -8.78
CA PRO A 199 2.49 51.73 -7.46
C PRO A 199 3.85 51.91 -6.74
N ALA A 200 3.80 52.36 -5.48
CA ALA A 200 5.00 52.63 -4.69
C ALA A 200 5.81 51.35 -4.43
N VAL A 201 5.10 50.24 -4.27
CA VAL A 201 5.67 48.90 -4.03
C VAL A 201 5.17 47.88 -5.07
N PRO A 202 5.92 46.82 -5.34
CA PRO A 202 5.48 45.75 -6.23
C PRO A 202 4.21 45.04 -5.71
N LYS A 203 3.39 44.50 -6.62
CA LYS A 203 2.15 43.74 -6.29
C LYS A 203 2.36 42.53 -5.37
N SER A 204 3.59 42.02 -5.30
CA SER A 204 3.98 40.92 -4.40
C SER A 204 4.25 41.35 -2.96
N SER A 205 4.39 42.65 -2.68
CA SER A 205 4.70 43.18 -1.35
C SER A 205 3.49 43.10 -0.41
N ILE A 206 3.77 42.94 0.88
CA ILE A 206 2.74 43.01 1.95
C ILE A 206 2.21 44.44 2.09
N GLU A 207 3.00 45.44 1.70
CA GLU A 207 2.63 46.85 1.76
C GLU A 207 1.90 47.31 0.49
N TYR A 208 1.65 46.39 -0.45
CA TYR A 208 0.90 46.70 -1.66
C TYR A 208 -0.54 47.03 -1.32
N ASP A 209 -0.95 48.18 -1.83
CA ASP A 209 -2.27 48.78 -1.71
C ASP A 209 -2.53 49.55 -3.02
N THR A 210 -3.75 49.45 -3.55
CA THR A 210 -4.17 50.07 -4.82
C THR A 210 -3.92 51.58 -4.84
N TYR A 211 -4.07 52.26 -3.70
CA TYR A 211 -3.87 53.71 -3.59
C TYR A 211 -2.49 54.10 -3.04
N ASN A 212 -1.61 53.15 -2.76
CA ASN A 212 -0.22 53.43 -2.39
C ASN A 212 0.60 53.69 -3.67
N LEU A 213 0.46 54.92 -4.17
CA LEU A 213 1.07 55.38 -5.42
C LEU A 213 2.23 56.33 -5.12
N LYS A 214 3.25 56.30 -5.97
CA LYS A 214 4.36 57.27 -5.99
C LYS A 214 4.31 58.10 -7.26
N ILE A 215 4.64 59.38 -7.15
CA ILE A 215 4.76 60.29 -8.30
C ILE A 215 6.13 60.06 -8.95
N VAL A 216 6.17 59.93 -10.27
CA VAL A 216 7.37 59.52 -11.01
C VAL A 216 7.49 60.34 -12.29
N SER A 217 8.73 60.51 -12.79
CA SER A 217 8.96 61.03 -14.15
C SER A 217 8.60 60.00 -15.22
N TYR A 218 8.40 60.45 -16.45
CA TYR A 218 7.99 59.58 -17.57
C TYR A 218 8.92 58.38 -17.78
N ASP A 219 10.23 58.56 -17.63
CA ASP A 219 11.24 57.53 -17.90
C ASP A 219 11.19 56.34 -16.92
N CYS A 220 10.65 56.58 -15.72
CA CYS A 220 10.61 55.59 -14.65
C CYS A 220 9.23 54.89 -14.53
N ILE A 221 8.37 55.08 -15.55
CA ILE A 221 7.03 54.48 -15.61
C ILE A 221 7.10 53.03 -16.09
N ASN A 222 6.30 52.17 -15.48
CA ASN A 222 5.96 50.89 -16.07
C ASN A 222 4.91 51.11 -17.19
N LYS A 223 5.33 51.00 -18.45
CA LYS A 223 4.47 51.22 -19.63
C LYS A 223 3.17 50.39 -19.64
N ASN A 224 3.15 49.29 -18.89
CA ASN A 224 2.00 48.39 -18.80
C ASN A 224 1.05 48.68 -17.62
N ASP A 225 1.45 49.48 -16.63
CA ASP A 225 0.62 49.75 -15.44
C ASP A 225 1.05 51.08 -14.78
N TYR A 226 0.35 52.16 -15.13
CA TYR A 226 0.63 53.50 -14.61
C TYR A 226 -0.61 54.38 -14.58
N TYR A 227 -0.56 55.43 -13.77
CA TYR A 227 -1.64 56.39 -13.63
C TYR A 227 -1.17 57.77 -14.09
N THR A 228 -2.06 58.57 -14.64
CA THR A 228 -1.88 60.01 -14.80
C THR A 228 -2.96 60.73 -14.01
N ILE A 229 -2.58 61.74 -13.24
CA ILE A 229 -3.51 62.54 -12.44
C ILE A 229 -3.43 63.99 -12.91
N SER A 230 -4.60 64.57 -13.13
CA SER A 230 -4.80 65.95 -13.56
C SER A 230 -5.85 66.61 -12.66
N PRO A 231 -6.02 67.94 -12.71
CA PRO A 231 -7.06 68.63 -11.95
C PRO A 231 -8.49 68.17 -12.27
N GLN A 232 -8.71 67.52 -13.41
CA GLN A 232 -10.04 67.07 -13.84
C GLN A 232 -10.26 65.58 -13.56
N ALA A 233 -9.23 64.75 -13.76
CA ALA A 233 -9.36 63.30 -13.71
C ALA A 233 -8.06 62.56 -13.40
N VAL A 234 -8.24 61.33 -12.94
CA VAL A 234 -7.23 60.27 -12.84
C VAL A 234 -7.48 59.26 -13.95
N ILE A 235 -6.45 58.97 -14.72
CA ILE A 235 -6.48 57.98 -15.79
C ILE A 235 -5.57 56.83 -15.39
N HIS A 236 -6.09 55.60 -15.36
CA HIS A 236 -5.30 54.39 -15.16
C HIS A 236 -5.09 53.69 -16.49
N THR A 237 -3.83 53.54 -16.89
CA THR A 237 -3.44 52.80 -18.09
C THR A 237 -2.90 51.44 -17.68
N TYR A 238 -3.63 50.37 -18.01
CA TYR A 238 -3.24 48.99 -17.75
C TYR A 238 -3.25 48.16 -19.04
N ASN A 239 -2.09 47.65 -19.46
CA ASN A 239 -1.90 46.85 -20.67
C ASN A 239 -2.54 47.44 -21.94
N GLY A 240 -2.56 48.78 -22.07
CA GLY A 240 -3.14 49.48 -23.22
C GLY A 240 -4.63 49.81 -23.08
N GLU A 241 -5.31 49.31 -22.04
CA GLU A 241 -6.65 49.76 -21.66
C GLU A 241 -6.54 51.00 -20.77
N VAL A 242 -7.45 51.95 -20.97
CA VAL A 242 -7.43 53.26 -20.32
C VAL A 242 -8.74 53.44 -19.57
N GLU A 243 -8.67 53.48 -18.25
CA GLU A 243 -9.80 53.78 -17.37
C GLU A 243 -9.76 55.25 -16.96
N TYR A 244 -10.81 56.01 -17.30
CA TYR A 244 -10.97 57.40 -16.92
C TYR A 244 -11.85 57.52 -15.67
N LEU A 245 -11.34 58.21 -14.64
CA LEU A 245 -12.08 58.48 -13.42
C LEU A 245 -12.00 59.96 -13.04
N GLU A 246 -13.14 60.59 -12.80
CA GLU A 246 -13.19 61.97 -12.30
C GLU A 246 -12.46 62.11 -10.97
N LEU A 247 -11.76 63.23 -10.76
CA LEU A 247 -10.90 63.43 -9.59
C LEU A 247 -11.69 63.36 -8.27
N GLU A 248 -12.88 63.97 -8.22
CA GLU A 248 -13.77 63.94 -7.06
C GLU A 248 -14.23 62.52 -6.71
N ARG A 249 -14.50 61.71 -7.74
CA ARG A 249 -14.89 60.31 -7.58
C ARG A 249 -13.71 59.49 -7.07
N TRP A 250 -12.51 59.71 -7.61
CA TRP A 250 -11.31 59.02 -7.14
C TRP A 250 -11.00 59.31 -5.67
N GLU A 251 -11.18 60.57 -5.24
CA GLU A 251 -11.08 60.97 -3.83
C GLU A 251 -12.07 60.20 -2.95
N GLN A 252 -13.33 60.14 -3.38
CA GLN A 252 -14.38 59.43 -2.67
C GLN A 252 -14.09 57.91 -2.58
N GLU A 253 -13.63 57.30 -3.66
CA GLU A 253 -13.25 55.88 -3.68
C GLU A 253 -12.05 55.60 -2.76
N TYR A 254 -11.07 56.50 -2.69
CA TYR A 254 -9.97 56.41 -1.71
C TYR A 254 -10.49 56.44 -0.27
N VAL A 255 -11.40 57.37 0.06
CA VAL A 255 -12.00 57.46 1.40
C VAL A 255 -12.75 56.16 1.74
N TYR A 256 -13.53 55.62 0.81
CA TYR A 256 -14.19 54.33 1.00
C TYR A 256 -13.20 53.18 1.15
N HIS A 257 -12.13 53.15 0.35
CA HIS A 257 -11.09 52.14 0.47
C HIS A 257 -10.41 52.18 1.86
N ARG A 258 -10.13 53.37 2.40
CA ARG A 258 -9.61 53.53 3.78
C ARG A 258 -10.60 53.06 4.84
N ALA A 259 -11.90 53.28 4.64
CA ALA A 259 -12.92 52.74 5.55
C ALA A 259 -13.00 51.21 5.47
N LEU A 260 -12.99 50.64 4.26
CA LEU A 260 -13.07 49.19 4.03
C LEU A 260 -11.88 48.45 4.64
N VAL A 261 -10.65 48.92 4.43
CA VAL A 261 -9.44 48.26 4.96
C VAL A 261 -9.43 48.22 6.50
N LYS A 262 -10.12 49.13 7.17
CA LYS A 262 -10.25 49.15 8.64
C LYS A 262 -11.26 48.14 9.18
N ILE A 263 -12.17 47.61 8.35
CA ILE A 263 -13.09 46.55 8.79
C ILE A 263 -12.26 45.32 9.16
N THR A 264 -12.53 44.77 10.34
CA THR A 264 -11.76 43.67 10.95
C THR A 264 -11.51 42.50 10.01
N ILE A 265 -12.52 42.13 9.20
CA ILE A 265 -12.41 41.03 8.25
C ILE A 265 -11.32 41.28 7.20
N PHE A 266 -11.23 42.49 6.63
CA PHE A 266 -10.23 42.86 5.62
C PHE A 266 -8.85 43.09 6.23
N ALA A 267 -8.80 43.73 7.41
CA ALA A 267 -7.54 43.97 8.14
C ALA A 267 -6.84 42.65 8.53
N ILE A 268 -7.61 41.64 8.95
CA ILE A 268 -7.07 40.35 9.41
C ILE A 268 -6.97 39.34 8.25
N PHE A 269 -7.67 39.55 7.14
CA PHE A 269 -7.76 38.60 6.02
C PHE A 269 -6.40 38.04 5.58
N ARG A 270 -5.39 38.90 5.40
CA ARG A 270 -4.04 38.48 4.99
C ARG A 270 -3.41 37.53 6.01
N LYS A 271 -3.52 37.82 7.31
CA LYS A 271 -3.02 36.96 8.40
C LYS A 271 -3.81 35.64 8.45
N TRP A 272 -5.14 35.71 8.37
CA TRP A 272 -6.02 34.55 8.42
C TRP A 272 -5.81 33.62 7.22
N LYS A 273 -5.72 34.15 6.00
CA LYS A 273 -5.43 33.40 4.77
C LYS A 273 -4.09 32.69 4.88
N SER A 274 -3.03 33.41 5.27
CA SER A 274 -1.70 32.84 5.46
C SER A 274 -1.70 31.73 6.52
N PHE A 275 -2.34 31.95 7.67
CA PHE A 275 -2.46 30.95 8.72
C PHE A 275 -3.22 29.70 8.25
N ASN A 276 -4.33 29.86 7.53
CA ASN A 276 -5.10 28.72 7.02
C ASN A 276 -4.33 27.92 5.98
N VAL A 277 -3.65 28.59 5.05
CA VAL A 277 -2.79 27.92 4.06
C VAL A 277 -1.65 27.18 4.77
N TRP A 278 -0.97 27.82 5.72
CA TRP A 278 0.06 27.19 6.54
C TRP A 278 -0.48 25.98 7.29
N ARG A 279 -1.59 26.13 8.03
CA ARG A 279 -2.23 25.06 8.80
C ARG A 279 -2.63 23.89 7.89
N LYS A 280 -3.22 24.16 6.72
CA LYS A 280 -3.56 23.14 5.72
C LYS A 280 -2.32 22.40 5.26
N ASN A 281 -1.26 23.12 4.88
CA ASN A 281 0.00 22.53 4.43
C ASN A 281 0.68 21.69 5.51
N VAL A 282 0.75 22.16 6.75
CA VAL A 282 1.31 21.42 7.89
C VAL A 282 0.51 20.16 8.16
N ARG A 283 -0.83 20.24 8.18
CA ARG A 283 -1.69 19.07 8.38
C ARG A 283 -1.53 18.07 7.24
N CYS A 284 -1.56 18.52 5.99
CA CYS A 284 -1.31 17.66 4.82
C CYS A 284 0.06 16.99 4.90
N LYS A 285 1.11 17.72 5.29
CA LYS A 285 2.47 17.16 5.46
C LYS A 285 2.50 16.09 6.54
N LYS A 286 1.91 16.33 7.71
CA LYS A 286 1.82 15.34 8.80
C LYS A 286 1.04 14.10 8.38
N ILE A 287 -0.16 14.27 7.81
CA ILE A 287 -1.00 13.15 7.33
C ILE A 287 -0.27 12.35 6.25
N ASN A 288 0.37 13.00 5.28
CA ASN A 288 1.12 12.32 4.22
C ASN A 288 2.36 11.60 4.75
N SER A 289 2.97 12.08 5.83
CA SER A 289 4.06 11.38 6.51
C SER A 289 3.56 10.09 7.16
N CYS A 290 2.46 10.16 7.92
CA CYS A 290 1.84 8.99 8.55
C CYS A 290 1.36 7.99 7.49
N ARG A 291 0.73 8.45 6.40
CA ARG A 291 0.30 7.58 5.29
C ARG A 291 1.47 6.81 4.70
N ARG A 292 2.60 7.47 4.44
CA ARG A 292 3.81 6.81 3.92
C ARG A 292 4.38 5.80 4.91
N ALA A 293 4.39 6.10 6.21
CA ALA A 293 4.83 5.16 7.24
C ALA A 293 3.94 3.91 7.29
N LEU A 294 2.61 4.07 7.25
CA LEU A 294 1.66 2.95 7.22
C LEU A 294 1.81 2.13 5.93
N GLN A 295 1.94 2.77 4.77
CA GLN A 295 2.16 2.09 3.48
C GLN A 295 3.47 1.31 3.43
N LYS A 296 4.51 1.75 4.16
CA LYS A 296 5.79 1.05 4.26
C LYS A 296 5.72 -0.16 5.17
N ASN A 297 5.07 -0.03 6.32
CA ASN A 297 5.14 -1.03 7.39
C ASN A 297 4.00 -2.06 7.36
N LEU A 298 2.81 -1.69 6.87
CA LEU A 298 1.65 -2.59 6.87
C LEU A 298 1.47 -3.25 5.49
N PHE A 299 1.50 -4.58 5.47
CA PHE A 299 1.26 -5.36 4.25
C PHE A 299 -0.19 -5.30 3.78
N ILE A 300 -1.14 -5.22 4.73
CA ILE A 300 -2.58 -5.08 4.44
C ILE A 300 -2.87 -3.81 3.62
N VAL A 301 -2.05 -2.77 3.69
CA VAL A 301 -2.28 -1.55 2.91
C VAL A 301 -1.89 -1.75 1.44
N ASN A 302 -0.94 -2.64 1.13
CA ASN A 302 -0.51 -2.92 -0.24
C ASN A 302 -1.60 -3.70 -1.01
N ALA A 303 -1.87 -3.31 -2.26
CA ALA A 303 -2.96 -3.87 -3.06
C ALA A 303 -2.72 -5.33 -3.47
N CYS A 304 -1.48 -5.75 -3.71
CA CYS A 304 -1.11 -7.11 -4.08
C CYS A 304 -0.95 -8.04 -2.87
N LEU A 305 -0.33 -7.55 -1.79
CA LEU A 305 -0.03 -8.37 -0.62
C LEU A 305 -1.27 -8.60 0.27
N ARG A 306 -2.21 -7.65 0.30
CA ARG A 306 -3.46 -7.79 1.06
C ARG A 306 -4.27 -9.03 0.68
N PRO A 307 -4.68 -9.25 -0.58
CA PRO A 307 -5.47 -10.43 -0.94
C PRO A 307 -4.71 -11.72 -0.64
N ALA A 308 -3.39 -11.74 -0.84
CA ALA A 308 -2.57 -12.91 -0.51
C ALA A 308 -2.60 -13.26 0.99
N ILE A 309 -2.47 -12.28 1.89
CA ILE A 309 -2.59 -12.50 3.34
C ILE A 309 -3.96 -13.06 3.68
N LEU A 310 -5.03 -12.42 3.18
CA LEU A 310 -6.40 -12.83 3.49
C LEU A 310 -6.69 -14.24 2.98
N ASN A 311 -6.21 -14.59 1.77
CA ASN A 311 -6.34 -15.93 1.22
C ASN A 311 -5.59 -16.97 2.07
N ILE A 312 -4.37 -16.66 2.52
CA ILE A 312 -3.62 -17.56 3.43
C ILE A 312 -4.36 -17.74 4.74
N GLN A 313 -4.92 -16.67 5.31
CA GLN A 313 -5.73 -16.75 6.53
C GLN A 313 -6.99 -17.60 6.34
N GLU A 314 -7.68 -17.46 5.21
CA GLU A 314 -8.85 -18.29 4.89
C GLU A 314 -8.45 -19.77 4.76
N MET A 315 -7.36 -20.07 4.06
CA MET A 315 -6.86 -21.44 3.92
C MET A 315 -6.45 -22.02 5.29
N CYS A 316 -5.75 -21.23 6.12
CA CYS A 316 -5.39 -21.60 7.49
C CYS A 316 -6.63 -21.92 8.34
N TYR A 317 -7.69 -21.12 8.24
CA TYR A 317 -8.94 -21.37 8.96
C TYR A 317 -9.58 -22.70 8.55
N ARG A 318 -9.71 -22.95 7.24
CA ARG A 318 -10.29 -24.20 6.71
C ARG A 318 -9.51 -25.45 7.15
N ILE A 319 -8.19 -25.33 7.24
CA ILE A 319 -7.30 -26.45 7.62
C ILE A 319 -7.23 -26.64 9.12
N GLY A 320 -7.32 -25.57 9.90
CA GLY A 320 -7.31 -25.62 11.35
C GLY A 320 -8.54 -26.31 11.96
N ASP A 321 -9.59 -26.55 11.17
CA ASP A 321 -10.79 -27.30 11.54
C ASP A 321 -10.73 -28.78 11.13
N MET A 322 -9.67 -29.21 10.44
CA MET A 322 -9.44 -30.63 10.23
C MET A 322 -9.12 -31.31 11.56
N VAL A 323 -9.38 -32.62 11.64
CA VAL A 323 -9.11 -33.43 12.83
C VAL A 323 -8.09 -34.49 12.45
N LEU A 324 -6.96 -34.54 13.17
CA LEU A 324 -5.95 -35.60 12.96
C LEU A 324 -6.38 -36.92 13.61
N CYS A 325 -7.22 -36.85 14.64
CA CYS A 325 -7.72 -38.00 15.38
C CYS A 325 -9.15 -38.36 14.93
N GLN A 326 -9.34 -39.59 14.45
CA GLN A 326 -10.65 -40.09 14.02
C GLN A 326 -11.16 -41.15 15.00
N ILE A 327 -12.25 -40.86 15.70
CA ILE A 327 -12.90 -41.80 16.62
C ILE A 327 -14.38 -41.88 16.25
N GLU A 328 -14.83 -43.08 15.88
CA GLU A 328 -16.25 -43.33 15.57
C GLU A 328 -17.03 -43.59 16.85
N LYS A 329 -18.22 -43.00 16.94
CA LYS A 329 -19.08 -43.16 18.12
C LYS A 329 -19.76 -44.52 18.08
N GLY A 330 -19.66 -45.27 19.18
CA GLY A 330 -20.32 -46.57 19.32
C GLY A 330 -19.60 -47.73 18.63
N TYR A 331 -18.39 -47.51 18.11
CA TYR A 331 -17.54 -48.56 17.58
C TYR A 331 -16.54 -49.05 18.64
N ILE A 332 -16.27 -50.35 18.65
CA ILE A 332 -15.31 -50.99 19.54
C ILE A 332 -14.08 -51.34 18.71
N TYR A 333 -12.92 -50.80 19.07
CA TYR A 333 -11.69 -51.02 18.32
C TYR A 333 -10.82 -52.11 18.95
N THR A 334 -10.15 -52.92 18.13
CA THR A 334 -8.88 -53.52 18.58
C THR A 334 -7.78 -52.47 18.57
N LEU A 335 -6.73 -52.63 19.38
CA LEU A 335 -5.64 -51.64 19.42
C LEU A 335 -4.93 -51.49 18.05
N ILE A 336 -4.75 -52.60 17.34
CA ILE A 336 -4.13 -52.63 16.01
C ILE A 336 -5.01 -51.91 15.00
N GLU A 337 -6.32 -52.17 15.01
CA GLU A 337 -7.27 -51.48 14.14
C GLU A 337 -7.35 -49.99 14.45
N PHE A 338 -7.41 -49.60 15.72
CA PHE A 338 -7.41 -48.20 16.12
C PHE A 338 -6.18 -47.46 15.58
N LYS A 339 -4.99 -48.05 15.77
CA LYS A 339 -3.73 -47.53 15.24
C LYS A 339 -3.76 -47.43 13.72
N GLY A 340 -4.26 -48.46 13.04
CA GLY A 340 -4.44 -48.48 11.59
C GLY A 340 -5.34 -47.34 11.08
N THR A 341 -6.49 -47.13 11.71
CA THR A 341 -7.44 -46.06 11.39
C THR A 341 -6.82 -44.68 11.62
N GLN A 342 -6.12 -44.47 12.74
CA GLN A 342 -5.41 -43.21 12.98
C GLN A 342 -4.36 -42.95 11.89
N PHE A 343 -3.56 -43.96 11.52
CA PHE A 343 -2.51 -43.79 10.52
C PHE A 343 -3.06 -43.57 9.11
N SER A 344 -4.18 -44.19 8.76
CA SER A 344 -4.89 -43.92 7.51
C SER A 344 -5.37 -42.47 7.46
N GLN A 345 -6.02 -42.00 8.52
CA GLN A 345 -6.47 -40.61 8.64
C GLN A 345 -5.29 -39.62 8.54
N LEU A 346 -4.16 -39.92 9.19
CA LEU A 346 -2.97 -39.08 9.13
C LEU A 346 -2.37 -39.01 7.73
N LYS A 347 -2.38 -40.12 6.98
CA LYS A 347 -1.92 -40.13 5.58
C LYS A 347 -2.77 -39.20 4.71
N ASP A 348 -4.09 -39.23 4.89
CA ASP A 348 -5.02 -38.37 4.15
C ASP A 348 -4.83 -36.90 4.52
N VAL A 349 -4.69 -36.60 5.82
CA VAL A 349 -4.42 -35.22 6.27
C VAL A 349 -3.05 -34.74 5.80
N ALA A 350 -2.00 -35.59 5.84
CA ALA A 350 -0.68 -35.25 5.34
C ALA A 350 -0.72 -34.86 3.85
N SER A 351 -1.49 -35.58 3.03
CA SER A 351 -1.69 -35.23 1.62
C SER A 351 -2.35 -33.86 1.46
N ARG A 352 -3.40 -33.59 2.23
CA ARG A 352 -4.10 -32.29 2.20
C ARG A 352 -3.20 -31.14 2.69
N LEU A 353 -2.37 -31.37 3.69
CA LEU A 353 -1.40 -30.40 4.20
C LEU A 353 -0.31 -30.11 3.17
N SER A 354 0.13 -31.10 2.40
CA SER A 354 1.07 -30.93 1.30
C SER A 354 0.46 -30.06 0.19
N GLU A 355 -0.77 -30.37 -0.24
CA GLU A 355 -1.49 -29.57 -1.25
C GLU A 355 -1.69 -28.11 -0.79
N PHE A 356 -2.06 -27.92 0.47
CA PHE A 356 -2.17 -26.60 1.08
C PHE A 356 -0.85 -25.83 1.02
N ARG A 357 0.26 -26.47 1.38
CA ARG A 357 1.58 -25.84 1.33
C ARG A 357 1.91 -25.40 -0.09
N GLU A 358 1.64 -26.24 -1.10
CA GLU A 358 1.87 -25.89 -2.50
C GLU A 358 1.01 -24.70 -2.95
N LEU A 359 -0.26 -24.65 -2.56
CA LEU A 359 -1.13 -23.51 -2.85
C LEU A 359 -0.66 -22.22 -2.14
N ALA A 360 -0.29 -22.31 -0.86
CA ALA A 360 0.25 -21.18 -0.11
C ALA A 360 1.53 -20.64 -0.77
N LYS A 361 2.41 -21.52 -1.26
CA LYS A 361 3.59 -21.11 -2.03
C LYS A 361 3.23 -20.31 -3.28
N GLU A 362 2.27 -20.81 -4.07
CA GLU A 362 1.84 -20.15 -5.30
C GLU A 362 1.24 -18.75 -5.02
N VAL A 363 0.38 -18.64 -4.01
CA VAL A 363 -0.27 -17.38 -3.62
C VAL A 363 0.76 -16.35 -3.14
N VAL A 364 1.66 -16.74 -2.22
CA VAL A 364 2.71 -15.84 -1.70
C VAL A 364 3.62 -15.37 -2.82
N ARG A 365 4.08 -16.29 -3.67
CA ARG A 365 4.99 -15.95 -4.77
C ARG A 365 4.32 -15.09 -5.82
N GLY A 366 3.09 -15.38 -6.21
CA GLY A 366 2.32 -14.56 -7.14
C GLY A 366 2.19 -13.11 -6.65
N ALA A 367 1.92 -12.94 -5.35
CA ALA A 367 1.83 -11.63 -4.72
C ALA A 367 3.19 -10.92 -4.66
N CYS A 368 4.27 -11.62 -4.28
CA CYS A 368 5.63 -11.07 -4.27
C CYS A 368 6.09 -10.64 -5.67
N ARG A 369 5.82 -11.45 -6.70
CA ARG A 369 6.12 -11.10 -8.10
C ARG A 369 5.42 -9.83 -8.52
N THR A 370 4.11 -9.77 -8.31
CA THR A 370 3.29 -8.61 -8.69
C THR A 370 3.73 -7.36 -7.94
N ALA A 371 3.98 -7.46 -6.63
CA ALA A 371 4.46 -6.34 -5.82
C ALA A 371 5.86 -5.85 -6.24
N LEU A 372 6.76 -6.76 -6.65
CA LEU A 372 8.09 -6.37 -7.13
C LEU A 372 7.99 -5.66 -8.50
N LEU A 373 7.16 -6.17 -9.41
CA LEU A 373 6.89 -5.55 -10.71
C LEU A 373 6.26 -4.16 -10.60
N GLU A 374 5.31 -3.95 -9.68
CA GLU A 374 4.72 -2.62 -9.41
C GLU A 374 5.76 -1.60 -8.96
N THR A 375 6.86 -2.05 -8.33
CA THR A 375 7.97 -1.18 -7.94
C THR A 375 8.98 -0.92 -9.06
N GLY A 376 8.77 -1.52 -10.24
CA GLY A 376 9.63 -1.37 -11.41
C GLY A 376 10.82 -2.32 -11.45
N PHE A 377 10.83 -3.37 -10.60
CA PHE A 377 11.88 -4.38 -10.58
C PHE A 377 11.35 -5.72 -11.10
N THR A 378 12.12 -6.38 -11.97
CA THR A 378 11.81 -7.74 -12.44
C THR A 378 12.42 -8.77 -11.47
N PRO A 379 11.63 -9.77 -11.01
CA PRO A 379 12.17 -10.90 -10.25
C PRO A 379 13.20 -11.69 -11.08
N ASP A 380 14.23 -12.22 -10.43
CA ASP A 380 15.36 -12.85 -11.14
C ASP A 380 14.97 -14.16 -11.86
N ASP A 381 13.89 -14.82 -11.43
CA ASP A 381 13.34 -16.03 -12.07
C ASP A 381 12.84 -15.80 -13.50
N TYR A 382 12.60 -14.55 -13.91
CA TYR A 382 12.24 -14.23 -15.29
C TYR A 382 13.39 -14.51 -16.26
N PHE A 383 14.65 -14.37 -15.82
CA PHE A 383 15.81 -14.59 -16.69
C PHE A 383 15.94 -16.05 -17.10
N TYR A 384 15.76 -17.00 -16.17
CA TYR A 384 15.76 -18.43 -16.49
C TYR A 384 14.62 -18.85 -17.43
N SER A 385 13.48 -18.15 -17.41
CA SER A 385 12.36 -18.44 -18.32
C SER A 385 12.56 -17.89 -19.74
N ILE A 386 13.40 -16.86 -19.91
CA ILE A 386 13.66 -16.17 -21.19
C ILE A 386 14.87 -16.75 -21.92
N GLU A 387 15.78 -17.46 -21.24
CA GLU A 387 16.90 -18.18 -21.88
C GLU A 387 16.44 -19.23 -22.91
N ASN A 388 15.19 -19.70 -22.85
CA ASN A 388 14.60 -20.55 -23.90
C ASN A 388 14.13 -19.77 -25.15
N THR A 389 14.13 -18.44 -25.12
CA THR A 389 13.72 -17.56 -26.22
C THR A 389 14.75 -16.46 -26.48
N GLY A 390 15.98 -16.85 -26.85
CA GLY A 390 16.83 -16.20 -27.87
C GLY A 390 17.11 -14.69 -27.87
N THR A 391 16.72 -13.88 -26.88
CA THR A 391 17.03 -12.44 -26.83
C THR A 391 17.90 -12.10 -25.63
N ASN A 392 19.21 -12.08 -25.87
CA ASN A 392 20.23 -11.62 -24.93
C ASN A 392 20.20 -10.08 -24.81
N GLU A 393 19.21 -9.53 -24.12
CA GLU A 393 19.33 -8.19 -23.54
C GLU A 393 19.90 -8.33 -22.11
N GLN A 394 21.20 -8.07 -21.96
CA GLN A 394 21.80 -7.98 -20.63
C GLN A 394 21.14 -6.82 -19.88
N PRO A 395 20.61 -7.05 -18.66
CA PRO A 395 20.00 -5.98 -17.88
C PRO A 395 21.04 -4.90 -17.60
N GLU A 396 20.69 -3.65 -17.92
CA GLU A 396 21.52 -2.48 -17.65
C GLU A 396 21.92 -2.47 -16.17
N ARG A 397 23.21 -2.24 -15.89
CA ARG A 397 23.73 -2.27 -14.51
C ARG A 397 22.96 -1.27 -13.64
N MET A 398 22.31 -1.77 -12.60
CA MET A 398 21.55 -0.94 -11.66
C MET A 398 22.47 0.05 -10.94
N THR A 399 22.04 1.31 -10.82
CA THR A 399 22.73 2.34 -10.04
C THR A 399 22.74 1.99 -8.55
N TYR A 400 23.68 2.53 -7.77
CA TYR A 400 23.78 2.25 -6.33
C TYR A 400 22.46 2.51 -5.57
N THR A 401 21.74 3.57 -5.94
CA THR A 401 20.43 3.90 -5.36
C THR A 401 19.34 2.90 -5.74
N GLU A 402 19.33 2.41 -6.97
CA GLU A 402 18.39 1.37 -7.41
C GLU A 402 18.67 0.04 -6.74
N GLN A 403 19.94 -0.33 -6.56
CA GLN A 403 20.33 -1.52 -5.82
C GLN A 403 19.84 -1.46 -4.37
N ALA A 404 20.06 -0.34 -3.68
CA ALA A 404 19.59 -0.15 -2.32
C ALA A 404 18.04 -0.24 -2.23
N ASN A 405 17.34 0.31 -3.21
CA ASN A 405 15.88 0.21 -3.30
C ASN A 405 15.43 -1.24 -3.55
N LYS A 406 16.04 -1.98 -4.49
CA LYS A 406 15.74 -3.40 -4.74
C LYS A 406 15.95 -4.22 -3.47
N ARG A 407 17.10 -4.05 -2.78
CA ARG A 407 17.36 -4.71 -1.48
C ARG A 407 16.28 -4.41 -0.45
N ALA A 408 15.89 -3.14 -0.30
CA ALA A 408 14.85 -2.76 0.66
C ALA A 408 13.49 -3.39 0.35
N GLN A 409 13.12 -3.49 -0.93
CA GLN A 409 11.87 -4.13 -1.35
C GLN A 409 11.92 -5.64 -1.17
N CYS A 410 13.00 -6.31 -1.59
CA CYS A 410 13.21 -7.74 -1.37
C CYS A 410 13.23 -8.10 0.13
N GLY A 411 13.86 -7.28 0.96
CA GLY A 411 13.81 -7.42 2.43
C GLY A 411 12.39 -7.28 2.98
N ARG A 412 11.61 -6.34 2.44
CA ARG A 412 10.19 -6.19 2.80
C ARG A 412 9.35 -7.40 2.38
N LEU A 413 9.55 -7.93 1.18
CA LEU A 413 8.87 -9.14 0.68
C LEU A 413 9.27 -10.37 1.50
N THR A 414 10.53 -10.47 1.90
CA THR A 414 11.03 -11.51 2.80
C THR A 414 10.31 -11.47 4.15
N CYS A 415 10.09 -10.28 4.73
CA CYS A 415 9.28 -10.14 5.94
C CYS A 415 7.81 -10.56 5.74
N PHE A 416 7.27 -10.36 4.53
CA PHE A 416 5.93 -10.83 4.19
C PHE A 416 5.86 -12.36 4.10
N ILE A 417 6.84 -13.02 3.48
CA ILE A 417 6.94 -14.49 3.45
C ILE A 417 7.06 -15.04 4.87
N ARG A 418 7.87 -14.41 5.74
CA ARG A 418 7.97 -14.78 7.17
C ARG A 418 6.64 -14.67 7.89
N LEU A 419 5.83 -13.64 7.61
CA LEU A 419 4.50 -13.51 8.19
C LEU A 419 3.59 -14.67 7.77
N ALA A 420 3.66 -15.09 6.51
CA ALA A 420 2.92 -16.27 6.05
C ALA A 420 3.37 -17.54 6.80
N ASP A 421 4.67 -17.73 7.03
CA ASP A 421 5.18 -18.85 7.84
C ASP A 421 4.63 -18.83 9.27
N TYR A 422 4.55 -17.67 9.92
CA TYR A 422 3.94 -17.58 11.25
C TYR A 422 2.47 -18.00 11.26
N LEU A 423 1.69 -17.65 10.21
CA LEU A 423 0.30 -18.07 10.11
C LEU A 423 0.18 -19.58 9.88
N ILE A 424 1.00 -20.14 9.00
CA ILE A 424 1.03 -21.58 8.70
C ILE A 424 1.44 -22.36 9.94
N VAL A 425 2.55 -22.00 10.58
CA VAL A 425 3.07 -22.67 11.78
C VAL A 425 2.10 -22.56 12.97
N ASN A 426 1.45 -21.42 13.16
CA ASN A 426 0.41 -21.29 14.19
C ASN A 426 -0.78 -22.23 13.93
N THR A 427 -1.20 -22.35 12.67
CA THR A 427 -2.30 -23.27 12.29
C THR A 427 -1.91 -24.72 12.54
N MET A 428 -0.69 -25.08 12.15
CA MET A 428 -0.08 -26.39 12.40
C MET A 428 -0.05 -26.72 13.90
N HIS A 429 0.40 -25.76 14.73
CA HIS A 429 0.40 -25.90 16.18
C HIS A 429 -1.00 -26.13 16.74
N VAL A 430 -1.98 -25.30 16.34
CA VAL A 430 -3.38 -25.43 16.77
C VAL A 430 -3.94 -26.81 16.37
N LEU A 431 -3.65 -27.30 15.18
CA LEU A 431 -4.09 -28.60 14.70
C LEU A 431 -3.54 -29.75 15.56
N ALA A 432 -2.26 -29.70 15.92
CA ALA A 432 -1.64 -30.69 16.81
C ALA A 432 -2.27 -30.66 18.22
N VAL A 433 -2.38 -29.48 18.83
CA VAL A 433 -2.97 -29.33 20.18
C VAL A 433 -4.42 -29.79 20.20
N LYS A 434 -5.24 -29.37 19.24
CA LYS A 434 -6.64 -29.80 19.14
C LYS A 434 -6.75 -31.33 19.04
N SER A 435 -5.87 -31.96 18.28
CA SER A 435 -5.94 -33.40 18.04
C SER A 435 -5.55 -34.22 19.27
N VAL A 436 -4.48 -33.84 19.96
CA VAL A 436 -4.09 -34.49 21.22
C VAL A 436 -5.14 -34.23 22.31
N ALA A 437 -5.69 -33.02 22.39
CA ALA A 437 -6.77 -32.69 23.32
C ALA A 437 -8.05 -33.50 23.04
N THR A 438 -8.40 -33.69 21.77
CA THR A 438 -9.55 -34.50 21.35
C THR A 438 -9.37 -35.96 21.77
N LEU A 439 -8.18 -36.53 21.54
CA LEU A 439 -7.84 -37.89 21.97
C LEU A 439 -7.99 -38.05 23.49
N LEU A 440 -7.39 -37.13 24.27
CA LEU A 440 -7.52 -37.14 25.73
C LEU A 440 -8.99 -37.00 26.18
N TYR A 441 -9.76 -36.13 25.53
CA TYR A 441 -11.17 -35.92 25.84
C TYR A 441 -11.97 -37.22 25.70
N TYR A 442 -11.80 -37.96 24.59
CA TYR A 442 -12.51 -39.24 24.40
C TYR A 442 -12.12 -40.29 25.45
N LEU A 443 -10.83 -40.39 25.79
CA LEU A 443 -10.37 -41.31 26.85
C LEU A 443 -10.95 -40.92 28.22
N THR A 444 -10.93 -39.63 28.55
CA THR A 444 -11.43 -39.14 29.84
C THR A 444 -12.94 -39.28 29.98
N GLU A 445 -13.70 -39.01 28.91
CA GLU A 445 -15.15 -39.19 28.89
C GLU A 445 -15.55 -40.65 29.14
N LYS A 446 -14.80 -41.60 28.57
CA LYS A 446 -15.03 -43.03 28.83
C LYS A 446 -14.66 -43.43 30.26
N LEU A 447 -13.57 -42.89 30.80
CA LEU A 447 -13.18 -43.10 32.20
C LEU A 447 -14.20 -42.56 33.21
N LYS A 448 -14.90 -41.46 32.92
CA LYS A 448 -15.96 -40.95 33.82
C LYS A 448 -17.17 -41.87 33.94
N LYS A 449 -17.44 -42.67 32.91
CA LYS A 449 -18.58 -43.61 32.88
C LYS A 449 -18.28 -44.93 33.58
N THR A 450 -17.04 -45.11 34.01
CA THR A 450 -16.59 -46.26 34.78
C THR A 450 -17.00 -46.16 36.25
N PRO A 451 -17.52 -47.24 36.89
CA PRO A 451 -17.87 -47.22 38.30
C PRO A 451 -16.65 -46.94 39.20
N LEU A 452 -16.85 -46.21 40.30
CA LEU A 452 -15.78 -45.92 41.25
C LEU A 452 -15.20 -47.20 41.87
N ALA A 453 -13.90 -47.15 42.20
CA ALA A 453 -13.15 -48.27 42.76
C ALA A 453 -13.80 -48.88 44.02
N ASP A 454 -14.54 -48.09 44.80
CA ASP A 454 -15.24 -48.54 46.00
C ASP A 454 -16.39 -49.52 45.68
N ILE A 455 -17.07 -49.36 44.54
CA ILE A 455 -18.14 -50.25 44.08
C ILE A 455 -17.55 -51.58 43.60
N ILE A 456 -16.40 -51.56 42.94
CA ILE A 456 -15.74 -52.77 42.43
C ILE A 456 -15.15 -53.62 43.56
N GLN A 457 -14.75 -52.99 44.66
CA GLN A 457 -14.33 -53.73 45.87
C GLN A 457 -15.50 -54.53 46.48
N THR A 458 -16.74 -54.00 46.43
CA THR A 458 -17.91 -54.77 46.89
C THR A 458 -18.16 -56.02 46.03
N TRP A 459 -17.91 -55.97 44.72
CA TRP A 459 -18.04 -57.14 43.83
C TRP A 459 -17.01 -58.24 44.09
N ASN A 460 -15.86 -57.91 44.68
CA ASN A 460 -14.88 -58.91 45.13
C ASN A 460 -15.22 -59.46 46.52
N THR A 461 -16.14 -58.83 47.25
CA THR A 461 -16.49 -59.19 48.64
C THR A 461 -17.80 -59.97 48.72
N ASP A 462 -18.73 -59.75 47.78
CA ASP A 462 -20.02 -60.44 47.72
C ASP A 462 -19.93 -61.75 46.90
N LEU A 463 -19.41 -62.81 47.54
CA LEU A 463 -19.55 -64.20 47.09
C LEU A 463 -20.89 -64.85 47.52
N GLU A 464 -21.80 -64.10 48.13
CA GLU A 464 -23.17 -64.55 48.37
C GLU A 464 -24.10 -63.92 47.34
N ALA A 465 -24.63 -64.76 46.44
CA ALA A 465 -25.62 -64.39 45.45
C ALA A 465 -26.79 -63.62 46.10
N PRO A 466 -27.18 -62.43 45.60
CA PRO A 466 -28.31 -61.74 46.16
C PRO A 466 -29.59 -62.50 45.78
N GLU A 467 -30.34 -62.92 46.80
CA GLU A 467 -31.72 -63.38 46.64
C GLU A 467 -32.54 -62.32 45.92
N VAL A 468 -33.22 -62.76 44.86
CA VAL A 468 -34.15 -61.97 44.06
C VAL A 468 -35.32 -61.53 44.96
N VAL A 469 -35.31 -60.28 45.40
CA VAL A 469 -36.52 -59.63 45.95
C VAL A 469 -37.05 -58.64 44.91
N GLU A 470 -38.03 -59.10 44.15
CA GLU A 470 -38.88 -58.22 43.35
C GLU A 470 -39.56 -57.18 44.25
N LYS A 471 -39.30 -55.89 43.98
CA LYS A 471 -40.22 -54.82 44.40
C LYS A 471 -40.65 -53.98 43.20
N LYS A 472 -41.89 -54.25 42.78
CA LYS A 472 -42.72 -53.43 41.88
C LYS A 472 -42.99 -52.03 42.46
N GLY A 473 -42.93 -51.03 41.57
CA GLY A 473 -43.60 -49.72 41.66
C GLY A 473 -42.71 -48.62 42.26
N THR A 474 -42.51 -47.45 41.66
CA THR A 474 -43.32 -46.71 40.69
C THR A 474 -42.43 -45.69 39.97
N SER A 475 -42.66 -45.52 38.67
CA SER A 475 -41.96 -44.62 37.74
C SER A 475 -42.07 -43.15 38.13
N SER A 476 -40.94 -42.41 38.11
CA SER A 476 -40.94 -40.99 37.76
C SER A 476 -39.95 -40.76 36.62
N VAL A 477 -40.54 -40.47 35.46
CA VAL A 477 -39.95 -40.11 34.18
C VAL A 477 -38.96 -38.94 34.32
N ILE A 478 -37.67 -39.23 34.10
CA ILE A 478 -36.77 -38.35 33.34
C ILE A 478 -36.06 -39.28 32.36
N ALA A 479 -36.54 -39.27 31.13
CA ALA A 479 -35.86 -39.88 29.99
C ALA A 479 -34.69 -38.96 29.60
N GLU A 480 -33.53 -39.15 30.24
CA GLU A 480 -32.27 -39.00 29.53
C GLU A 480 -31.97 -40.37 28.95
N GLU A 481 -31.84 -40.45 27.63
CA GLU A 481 -31.43 -41.66 26.93
C GLU A 481 -30.16 -42.19 27.60
N GLU A 482 -30.27 -43.29 28.36
CA GLU A 482 -29.12 -44.09 28.76
C GLU A 482 -28.50 -44.62 27.45
N GLU A 483 -27.64 -43.82 26.81
CA GLU A 483 -26.71 -44.29 25.81
C GLU A 483 -25.91 -45.41 26.48
N THR A 484 -26.29 -46.66 26.18
CA THR A 484 -25.55 -47.87 26.55
C THR A 484 -24.06 -47.57 26.39
N SER A 485 -23.32 -47.59 27.51
CA SER A 485 -21.92 -47.14 27.52
C SER A 485 -21.06 -48.16 26.78
N ILE A 486 -20.95 -48.01 25.46
CA ILE A 486 -20.15 -48.90 24.61
C ILE A 486 -18.66 -48.65 24.91
N PRO A 487 -17.86 -49.67 25.27
CA PRO A 487 -16.43 -49.54 25.51
C PRO A 487 -15.70 -49.10 24.23
N MET A 488 -14.55 -48.44 24.38
CA MET A 488 -13.78 -47.93 23.23
C MET A 488 -12.84 -49.00 22.65
N PHE A 489 -12.35 -49.92 23.48
CA PHE A 489 -11.36 -50.93 23.11
C PHE A 489 -11.79 -52.33 23.50
N LEU A 490 -11.49 -53.29 22.64
CA LEU A 490 -11.54 -54.72 22.93
C LEU A 490 -10.19 -55.14 23.53
N VAL A 491 -10.23 -55.87 24.64
CA VAL A 491 -9.06 -56.48 25.27
C VAL A 491 -9.39 -57.93 25.56
N GLU A 492 -8.50 -58.83 25.15
CA GLU A 492 -8.61 -60.26 25.38
C GLU A 492 -7.89 -60.65 26.68
N LEU A 493 -8.49 -61.57 27.43
CA LEU A 493 -7.92 -62.08 28.67
C LEU A 493 -7.40 -63.50 28.44
N ILE A 494 -6.08 -63.66 28.56
CA ILE A 494 -5.41 -64.95 28.39
C ILE A 494 -5.11 -65.52 29.77
N LEU A 495 -5.76 -66.65 30.07
CA LEU A 495 -5.53 -67.39 31.30
C LEU A 495 -4.42 -68.43 31.08
N GLU A 496 -3.26 -68.20 31.67
CA GLU A 496 -2.18 -69.18 31.78
C GLU A 496 -2.19 -69.86 33.16
N ILE A 497 -1.54 -71.02 33.27
CA ILE A 497 -1.51 -71.85 34.49
C ILE A 497 -0.95 -71.08 35.71
N HIS A 498 -0.12 -70.07 35.47
CA HIS A 498 0.56 -69.29 36.51
C HIS A 498 0.32 -67.77 36.41
N ALA A 499 -0.45 -67.30 35.42
CA ALA A 499 -0.62 -65.88 35.17
C ALA A 499 -1.93 -65.57 34.43
N LEU A 500 -2.42 -64.35 34.64
CA LEU A 500 -3.57 -63.79 33.93
C LEU A 500 -3.04 -62.60 33.12
N LEU A 501 -2.99 -62.76 31.80
CA LEU A 501 -2.40 -61.79 30.88
C LEU A 501 -3.51 -61.08 30.10
N PHE A 502 -3.29 -59.82 29.77
CA PHE A 502 -4.16 -59.07 28.86
C PHE A 502 -3.47 -58.95 27.50
N GLU A 503 -4.23 -59.14 26.42
CA GLU A 503 -3.81 -58.85 25.06
C GLU A 503 -4.74 -57.76 24.47
N PRO A 504 -4.22 -56.57 24.14
CA PRO A 504 -2.83 -56.10 24.34
C PRO A 504 -2.46 -55.92 25.82
N THR A 505 -1.17 -55.78 26.10
CA THR A 505 -0.68 -55.42 27.44
C THR A 505 -0.80 -53.90 27.70
N VAL A 506 -0.68 -53.49 28.97
CA VAL A 506 -0.67 -52.07 29.35
C VAL A 506 0.46 -51.31 28.66
N GLU A 507 1.65 -51.92 28.58
CA GLU A 507 2.83 -51.32 27.95
C GLU A 507 2.62 -51.14 26.44
N GLU A 508 2.10 -52.16 25.76
CA GLU A 508 1.76 -52.08 24.33
C GLU A 508 0.72 -51.01 24.02
N PHE A 509 -0.28 -50.85 24.90
CA PHE A 509 -1.28 -49.80 24.77
C PHE A 509 -0.64 -48.41 24.91
N GLN A 510 0.17 -48.20 25.94
CA GLN A 510 0.87 -46.93 26.16
C GLN A 510 1.80 -46.58 25.01
N ASP A 511 2.54 -47.55 24.50
CA ASP A 511 3.44 -47.38 23.37
C ASP A 511 2.66 -47.04 22.09
N ALA A 512 1.53 -47.70 21.83
CA ALA A 512 0.66 -47.38 20.71
C ALA A 512 0.09 -45.96 20.80
N MET A 513 -0.34 -45.53 21.99
CA MET A 513 -0.85 -44.16 22.20
C MET A 513 0.24 -43.11 22.07
N ALA A 514 1.44 -43.38 22.60
CA ALA A 514 2.60 -42.51 22.44
C ALA A 514 3.05 -42.41 20.97
N ASP A 515 2.99 -43.52 20.22
CA ASP A 515 3.29 -43.57 18.79
C ASP A 515 2.28 -42.74 17.98
N ILE A 516 0.98 -42.87 18.26
CA ILE A 516 -0.07 -42.05 17.63
C ILE A 516 0.17 -40.55 17.86
N VAL A 517 0.43 -40.14 19.11
CA VAL A 517 0.72 -38.73 19.44
C VAL A 517 2.00 -38.24 18.75
N SER A 518 3.04 -39.09 18.70
CA SER A 518 4.30 -38.77 18.01
C SER A 518 4.06 -38.60 16.50
N GLN A 519 3.21 -39.44 15.92
CA GLN A 519 2.86 -39.35 14.50
C GLN A 519 1.98 -38.13 14.19
N PHE A 520 1.14 -37.67 15.13
CA PHE A 520 0.43 -36.39 15.01
C PHE A 520 1.42 -35.22 14.90
N GLN A 521 2.42 -35.19 15.80
CA GLN A 521 3.46 -34.17 15.77
C GLN A 521 4.30 -34.25 14.49
N ALA A 522 4.70 -35.45 14.07
CA ALA A 522 5.49 -35.68 12.86
C ALA A 522 4.75 -35.24 11.59
N THR A 523 3.45 -35.54 11.50
CA THR A 523 2.59 -35.16 10.36
C THR A 523 2.55 -33.64 10.20
N VAL A 524 2.38 -32.91 11.30
CA VAL A 524 2.35 -31.46 11.30
C VAL A 524 3.74 -30.85 11.04
N LEU A 525 4.80 -31.43 11.61
CA LEU A 525 6.20 -31.02 11.40
C LEU A 525 6.69 -31.24 9.95
N SER A 526 6.03 -32.12 9.19
CA SER A 526 6.34 -32.35 7.77
C SER A 526 6.08 -31.12 6.90
N VAL A 527 5.26 -30.17 7.36
CA VAL A 527 4.96 -28.92 6.64
C VAL A 527 6.13 -27.95 6.83
N ALA A 528 7.03 -27.93 5.85
CA ALA A 528 8.19 -27.05 5.86
C ALA A 528 7.83 -25.57 5.65
N ASN A 529 8.57 -24.68 6.31
CA ASN A 529 8.48 -23.23 6.12
C ASN A 529 8.73 -22.81 4.65
N LEU A 530 8.22 -21.64 4.28
CA LEU A 530 8.35 -21.03 2.96
C LEU A 530 9.67 -20.25 2.82
N VAL A 531 10.14 -19.58 3.88
CA VAL A 531 11.39 -18.79 3.84
C VAL A 531 12.66 -19.57 3.45
N PRO A 532 12.90 -20.83 3.90
CA PRO A 532 14.04 -21.64 3.45
C PRO A 532 13.86 -22.23 2.05
N ASP A 533 12.66 -22.19 1.48
CA ASP A 533 12.38 -22.81 0.19
C ASP A 533 13.05 -22.01 -0.95
N GLN A 534 13.88 -22.69 -1.76
CA GLN A 534 14.60 -22.11 -2.90
C GLN A 534 13.64 -21.46 -3.91
N TYR A 535 12.38 -21.87 -3.91
CA TYR A 535 11.33 -21.23 -4.70
C TYR A 535 11.16 -19.73 -4.40
N PHE A 536 11.66 -19.22 -3.28
CA PHE A 536 11.62 -17.80 -2.92
C PHE A 536 12.97 -17.08 -3.04
N ASP A 537 14.02 -17.73 -3.57
CA ASP A 537 15.37 -17.14 -3.67
C ASP A 537 15.41 -15.83 -4.47
N ALA A 538 14.55 -15.66 -5.47
CA ALA A 538 14.42 -14.39 -6.19
C ALA A 538 14.01 -13.19 -5.31
N PHE A 539 13.49 -13.43 -4.10
CA PHE A 539 13.13 -12.40 -3.12
C PHE A 539 14.01 -12.43 -1.87
N THR A 540 14.39 -13.62 -1.39
CA THR A 540 15.19 -13.79 -0.17
C THR A 540 16.69 -13.62 -0.42
N ARG A 541 17.16 -13.96 -1.62
CA ARG A 541 18.56 -13.91 -2.09
C ARG A 541 18.65 -13.34 -3.51
N PRO A 542 18.14 -12.11 -3.75
CA PRO A 542 18.08 -11.55 -5.10
C PRO A 542 19.48 -11.37 -5.70
N VAL A 543 19.58 -11.55 -7.01
CA VAL A 543 20.75 -11.24 -7.80
C VAL A 543 20.74 -9.74 -8.13
N ILE A 544 21.76 -9.02 -7.68
CA ILE A 544 21.93 -7.59 -7.92
C ILE A 544 23.30 -7.38 -8.55
N ASN A 545 23.31 -6.96 -9.83
CA ASN A 545 24.55 -6.77 -10.61
C ASN A 545 25.48 -8.00 -10.55
N ASN A 546 24.93 -9.19 -10.81
CA ASN A 546 25.62 -10.49 -10.82
C ASN A 546 26.20 -10.92 -9.45
N LYS A 547 25.76 -10.30 -8.35
CA LYS A 547 26.06 -10.73 -6.99
C LYS A 547 24.79 -11.24 -6.33
N ILE A 548 24.86 -12.43 -5.75
CA ILE A 548 23.79 -12.99 -4.92
C ILE A 548 23.88 -12.29 -3.56
N GLU A 549 22.80 -11.64 -3.15
CA GLU A 549 22.72 -11.03 -1.83
C GLU A 549 22.56 -12.10 -0.74
N GLU A 550 23.13 -11.83 0.43
CA GLU A 550 22.99 -12.73 1.58
C GLU A 550 21.57 -12.69 2.14
N LYS A 551 21.12 -13.84 2.66
CA LYS A 551 19.81 -13.97 3.29
C LYS A 551 19.82 -13.15 4.58
N THR A 552 19.10 -12.04 4.59
CA THR A 552 19.01 -11.14 5.77
C THR A 552 18.09 -11.67 6.87
N CYS A 553 17.44 -12.82 6.67
CA CYS A 553 16.51 -13.42 7.62
C CYS A 553 16.93 -14.84 8.01
N GLY A 554 16.62 -15.25 9.24
CA GLY A 554 16.77 -16.65 9.67
C GLY A 554 15.73 -17.58 9.04
N GLU A 555 15.71 -18.85 9.47
CA GLU A 555 14.90 -19.92 8.86
C GLU A 555 13.38 -19.86 9.15
N GLY A 556 12.91 -18.81 9.82
CA GLY A 556 11.52 -18.63 10.19
C GLY A 556 11.16 -19.23 11.57
N PRO A 557 9.86 -19.30 11.91
CA PRO A 557 9.40 -19.90 13.15
C PRO A 557 9.67 -21.42 13.19
N SER A 558 10.12 -21.92 14.34
CA SER A 558 10.38 -23.34 14.56
C SER A 558 9.24 -23.97 15.35
N LEU A 559 8.40 -24.77 14.68
CA LEU A 559 7.31 -25.48 15.33
C LEU A 559 7.81 -26.47 16.40
N SER A 560 8.95 -27.12 16.16
CA SER A 560 9.55 -28.06 17.12
C SER A 560 9.93 -27.38 18.43
N THR A 561 10.39 -26.12 18.38
CA THR A 561 10.66 -25.32 19.57
C THR A 561 9.36 -24.94 20.27
N MET A 562 8.32 -24.55 19.52
CA MET A 562 7.00 -24.23 20.08
C MET A 562 6.40 -25.42 20.84
N PHE A 563 6.52 -26.65 20.33
CA PHE A 563 6.05 -27.84 21.04
C PHE A 563 6.81 -28.12 22.33
N LYS A 564 8.11 -27.81 22.40
CA LYS A 564 8.90 -27.95 23.64
C LYS A 564 8.51 -26.91 24.69
N ASP A 565 8.18 -25.71 24.24
CA ASP A 565 7.84 -24.59 25.12
C ASP A 565 6.37 -24.60 25.58
N ASP A 566 5.48 -25.24 24.82
CA ASP A 566 4.05 -25.34 25.15
C ASP A 566 3.79 -26.31 26.31
N LYS A 567 3.74 -25.75 27.52
CA LYS A 567 3.41 -26.47 28.75
C LYS A 567 2.05 -27.17 28.70
N HIS A 568 1.06 -26.58 28.04
CA HIS A 568 -0.29 -27.16 27.97
C HIS A 568 -0.28 -28.42 27.11
N LEU A 569 0.34 -28.37 25.93
CA LEU A 569 0.52 -29.55 25.09
C LEU A 569 1.29 -30.65 25.84
N GLN A 570 2.40 -30.31 26.50
CA GLN A 570 3.15 -31.29 27.31
C GLN A 570 2.32 -31.89 28.45
N THR A 571 1.46 -31.09 29.10
CA THR A 571 0.56 -31.56 30.17
C THR A 571 -0.46 -32.56 29.63
N ILE A 572 -1.09 -32.29 28.48
CA ILE A 572 -2.07 -33.20 27.87
C ILE A 572 -1.40 -34.50 27.45
N ILE A 573 -0.20 -34.44 26.87
CA ILE A 573 0.56 -35.65 26.47
C ILE A 573 0.91 -36.50 27.70
N LEU A 574 1.34 -35.86 28.80
CA LEU A 574 1.60 -36.56 30.06
C LEU A 574 0.31 -37.17 30.64
N GLN A 575 -0.82 -36.48 30.57
CA GLN A 575 -2.11 -36.99 31.01
C GLN A 575 -2.51 -38.25 30.24
N ILE A 576 -2.36 -38.28 28.91
CA ILE A 576 -2.64 -39.49 28.11
C ILE A 576 -1.79 -40.67 28.62
N LYS A 577 -0.49 -40.45 28.87
CA LYS A 577 0.40 -41.48 29.42
C LYS A 577 0.02 -41.96 30.83
N VAL A 578 -0.57 -41.09 31.66
CA VAL A 578 -0.92 -41.37 33.07
C VAL A 578 -2.34 -41.93 33.24
N TYR A 579 -3.27 -41.63 32.34
CA TYR A 579 -4.65 -42.14 32.40
C TYR A 579 -4.78 -43.57 31.85
N ASP A 580 -3.91 -44.02 30.96
CA ASP A 580 -3.93 -45.38 30.39
C ASP A 580 -3.85 -46.55 31.40
N PRO A 581 -3.02 -46.50 32.47
CA PRO A 581 -3.03 -47.54 33.51
C PRO A 581 -4.36 -47.64 34.29
N LEU A 582 -5.17 -46.58 34.32
CA LEU A 582 -6.50 -46.61 34.93
C LEU A 582 -7.51 -47.27 34.00
N VAL A 583 -7.38 -47.13 32.67
CA VAL A 583 -8.28 -47.81 31.71
C VAL A 583 -8.27 -49.33 31.92
N TYR A 584 -7.10 -49.93 32.19
CA TYR A 584 -6.98 -51.37 32.49
C TYR A 584 -7.59 -51.79 33.83
N LYS A 585 -7.74 -50.87 34.79
CA LYS A 585 -8.39 -51.19 36.07
C LYS A 585 -9.90 -51.45 35.94
N PHE A 586 -10.46 -51.20 34.77
CA PHE A 586 -11.89 -51.01 34.60
C PHE A 586 -12.44 -51.62 33.29
N ILE A 587 -11.67 -52.47 32.63
CA ILE A 587 -12.17 -53.31 31.53
C ILE A 587 -13.13 -54.32 32.17
N TYR A 588 -14.41 -54.12 31.90
CA TYR A 588 -15.49 -55.00 32.35
C TYR A 588 -15.31 -56.41 31.77
N ILE A 589 -15.44 -57.41 32.65
CA ILE A 589 -15.78 -58.80 32.31
C ILE A 589 -17.24 -58.87 31.88
#